data_AF-A0A7W1VU12-F1
#
_entry.id   AF-A0A7W1VU12-F1
#
_cell.length_a   1.000
_cell.length_b   1.000
_cell.length_c   1.000
_cell.angle_alpha   90.00
_cell.angle_beta   90.00
_cell.angle_gamma   90.00
#
_symmetry.space_group_name_H-M   'P 1'
#
loop_
_entity.id
_entity.type
_entity.pdbx_description
1 polymer ?
#
loop_
_entity_poly.entity_id
_entity_poly.type
_entity_poly.pdbx_seq_one_letter_code
_entity_poly.pdbx_strand_id
1 'polypeptide(L)'
;MNVFRSSGFILALLSAAILCVACGSNPNRQNTSALASARAQIYDRATVQFEEAAFFKPNDSWADEIGVTLAPLLMQEVKGSEPTRQQFGSLTSDGRKLAVDTNNPTLYFRKDKIWLKGMERDQVAFLWFHNEANGIVPQGVRITLDADGHPALWEILHDTSGVQQVFASQSLEAAASAQFGAPLPGRRSALEQSVADAPQVAVSRVISDGPLVMGPAIYLNAGNHDVATLICRCMPPQVSELVSSSLYDIADMSDPATERLVKQALRTAKSSGPNWLNEGAEETEMRLRLPDRF
;
A
#
# COMPACT_ATOMS: atom_id res chain seq x y z
N MET A 1 -46.43 34.73 -70.54
CA MET A 1 -46.83 33.31 -70.37
C MET A 1 -45.57 32.45 -70.44
N ASN A 2 -45.26 31.77 -69.34
CA ASN A 2 -44.64 30.45 -69.26
C ASN A 2 -43.56 29.98 -70.26
N VAL A 3 -42.41 29.60 -69.68
CA VAL A 3 -41.75 28.25 -69.76
C VAL A 3 -40.37 28.14 -70.47
N PHE A 4 -39.34 27.95 -69.60
CA PHE A 4 -38.23 26.96 -69.59
C PHE A 4 -36.94 27.05 -70.44
N ARG A 5 -35.81 26.97 -69.68
CA ARG A 5 -34.57 26.12 -69.77
C ARG A 5 -33.76 26.09 -71.09
N SER A 6 -32.42 25.97 -71.16
CA SER A 6 -31.34 25.47 -70.27
C SER A 6 -29.97 26.05 -70.73
N SER A 7 -29.08 26.50 -69.85
CA SER A 7 -27.89 25.79 -69.30
C SER A 7 -26.67 25.63 -70.24
N GLY A 8 -25.50 26.09 -69.77
CA GLY A 8 -24.19 25.87 -70.38
C GLY A 8 -23.01 26.30 -69.49
N PHE A 9 -22.76 25.51 -68.44
CA PHE A 9 -21.54 25.29 -67.61
C PHE A 9 -20.42 26.35 -67.50
N ILE A 10 -20.21 26.82 -66.25
CA ILE A 10 -18.97 27.47 -65.76
C ILE A 10 -18.23 26.50 -64.83
N LEU A 11 -16.92 26.40 -65.05
CA LEU A 11 -15.92 25.62 -64.31
C LEU A 11 -15.75 26.17 -62.88
N ALA A 12 -15.89 25.32 -61.86
CA ALA A 12 -15.56 25.66 -60.47
C ALA A 12 -14.48 24.70 -59.94
N LEU A 13 -13.32 25.26 -59.62
CA LEU A 13 -12.20 24.60 -58.94
C LEU A 13 -12.52 24.43 -57.46
N LEU A 14 -12.63 23.18 -57.01
CA LEU A 14 -12.81 22.79 -55.61
C LEU A 14 -11.45 22.38 -55.03
N SER A 15 -10.85 23.26 -54.24
CA SER A 15 -9.67 22.98 -53.43
C SER A 15 -10.10 22.24 -52.15
N ALA A 16 -9.86 20.93 -52.11
CA ALA A 16 -10.06 20.12 -50.91
C ALA A 16 -8.86 20.28 -49.96
N ALA A 17 -9.00 21.13 -48.95
CA ALA A 17 -8.08 21.14 -47.81
C ALA A 17 -8.52 20.04 -46.82
N ILE A 18 -7.79 18.92 -46.83
CA ILE A 18 -7.96 17.83 -45.85
C ILE A 18 -7.27 18.28 -44.56
N LEU A 19 -8.06 18.71 -43.57
CA LEU A 19 -7.62 18.88 -42.18
C LEU A 19 -7.44 17.49 -41.56
N CYS A 20 -6.22 16.96 -41.63
CA CYS A 20 -5.80 15.86 -40.77
C CYS A 20 -5.69 16.38 -39.32
N VAL A 21 -6.79 16.32 -38.57
CA VAL A 21 -6.74 16.43 -37.11
C VAL A 21 -6.07 15.16 -36.60
N ALA A 22 -4.75 15.22 -36.44
CA ALA A 22 -4.01 14.20 -35.73
C ALA A 22 -4.47 14.21 -34.27
N CYS A 23 -5.33 13.26 -33.90
CA CYS A 23 -5.58 12.87 -32.52
C CYS A 23 -4.28 12.32 -31.93
N GLY A 24 -3.36 13.20 -31.58
CA GLY A 24 -2.19 12.86 -30.77
C GLY A 24 -2.70 12.43 -29.40
N SER A 25 -2.76 11.13 -29.16
CA SER A 25 -2.94 10.56 -27.83
C SER A 25 -1.78 11.01 -26.96
N ASN A 26 -2.01 12.07 -26.18
CA ASN A 26 -1.02 12.61 -25.26
C ASN A 26 -0.68 11.50 -24.23
N PRO A 27 0.57 11.00 -24.17
CA PRO A 27 0.94 9.88 -23.28
C PRO A 27 0.62 10.18 -21.80
N ASN A 28 0.58 11.46 -21.45
CA ASN A 28 0.20 11.91 -20.11
C ASN A 28 -1.26 11.52 -19.75
N ARG A 29 -2.18 11.50 -20.72
CA ARG A 29 -3.61 11.17 -20.50
C ARG A 29 -3.83 9.67 -20.25
N GLN A 30 -3.01 8.81 -20.86
CA GLN A 30 -3.08 7.35 -20.66
C GLN A 30 -2.57 6.95 -19.27
N ASN A 31 -1.49 7.58 -18.80
CA ASN A 31 -0.96 7.33 -17.46
C ASN A 31 -1.92 7.77 -16.34
N THR A 32 -2.59 8.92 -16.48
CA THR A 32 -3.59 9.36 -15.49
C THR A 32 -4.79 8.42 -15.42
N SER A 33 -5.25 7.89 -16.56
CA SER A 33 -6.37 6.94 -16.60
C SER A 33 -6.02 5.60 -15.94
N ALA A 34 -4.80 5.09 -16.18
CA ALA A 34 -4.33 3.85 -15.57
C ALA A 34 -4.23 3.98 -14.04
N LEU A 35 -3.67 5.08 -13.53
CA LEU A 35 -3.59 5.34 -12.09
C LEU A 35 -4.95 5.57 -11.43
N ALA A 36 -5.90 6.22 -12.13
CA ALA A 36 -7.27 6.33 -11.63
C ALA A 36 -7.94 4.95 -11.49
N SER A 37 -7.76 4.07 -12.48
CA SER A 37 -8.24 2.70 -12.42
C SER A 37 -7.55 1.89 -11.30
N ALA A 38 -6.24 2.05 -11.13
CA ALA A 38 -5.49 1.39 -10.06
C ALA A 38 -5.99 1.81 -8.67
N ARG A 39 -6.21 3.12 -8.44
CA ARG A 39 -6.77 3.61 -7.17
C ARG A 39 -8.18 3.09 -6.92
N ALA A 40 -9.04 3.04 -7.94
CA ALA A 40 -10.36 2.45 -7.81
C ALA A 40 -10.28 0.98 -7.35
N GLN A 41 -9.40 0.19 -7.95
CA GLN A 41 -9.17 -1.20 -7.53
C GLN A 41 -8.67 -1.31 -6.09
N ILE A 42 -7.80 -0.40 -5.64
CA ILE A 42 -7.30 -0.39 -4.25
C ILE A 42 -8.44 -0.15 -3.27
N TYR A 43 -9.34 0.79 -3.58
CA TYR A 43 -10.48 1.02 -2.72
C TYR A 43 -11.47 -0.16 -2.70
N ASP A 44 -11.64 -0.86 -3.82
CA ASP A 44 -12.54 -2.02 -3.91
C ASP A 44 -11.93 -3.23 -3.18
N ARG A 45 -10.60 -3.40 -3.23
CA ARG A 45 -9.88 -4.45 -2.49
C ARG A 45 -10.00 -4.31 -0.97
N ALA A 46 -10.13 -3.08 -0.47
CA ALA A 46 -10.23 -2.79 0.96
C ALA A 46 -11.50 -3.36 1.63
N THR A 47 -12.44 -3.89 0.86
CA THR A 47 -13.68 -4.56 1.33
C THR A 47 -13.75 -6.04 0.95
N VAL A 48 -12.65 -6.64 0.49
CA VAL A 48 -12.60 -8.05 0.12
C VAL A 48 -12.78 -8.94 1.35
N GLN A 49 -13.53 -10.02 1.17
CA GLN A 49 -13.65 -11.12 2.12
C GLN A 49 -13.03 -12.37 1.51
N PHE A 50 -12.05 -12.95 2.21
CA PHE A 50 -11.44 -14.21 1.81
C PHE A 50 -12.35 -15.40 2.16
N GLU A 51 -12.36 -16.40 1.29
CA GLU A 51 -13.00 -17.68 1.58
C GLU A 51 -12.16 -18.44 2.62
N GLU A 52 -10.89 -18.66 2.29
CA GLU A 52 -9.92 -19.35 3.14
C GLU A 52 -8.67 -18.50 3.35
N ALA A 53 -8.09 -18.54 4.55
CA ALA A 53 -6.78 -17.96 4.82
C ALA A 53 -5.91 -18.82 5.73
N ALA A 54 -4.60 -18.76 5.51
CA ALA A 54 -3.58 -19.16 6.47
C ALA A 54 -3.35 -18.02 7.46
N PHE A 55 -3.40 -18.33 8.75
CA PHE A 55 -3.23 -17.36 9.83
C PHE A 55 -1.82 -17.41 10.42
N PHE A 56 -1.16 -16.26 10.47
CA PHE A 56 0.13 -16.11 11.14
C PHE A 56 0.05 -15.08 12.25
N LYS A 57 0.59 -15.42 13.42
CA LYS A 57 0.62 -14.55 14.60
C LYS A 57 2.01 -14.54 15.24
N PRO A 58 2.37 -13.50 16.00
CA PRO A 58 3.69 -13.45 16.61
C PRO A 58 3.85 -14.59 17.62
N ASN A 59 5.08 -15.08 17.72
CA ASN A 59 5.52 -15.87 18.86
C ASN A 59 5.72 -14.93 20.06
N ASP A 60 5.07 -15.23 21.19
CA ASP A 60 5.05 -14.36 22.38
C ASP A 60 6.40 -14.33 23.14
N SER A 61 7.44 -15.00 22.64
CA SER A 61 8.73 -15.14 23.31
C SER A 61 9.68 -13.93 23.15
N TRP A 62 9.28 -12.90 22.41
CA TRP A 62 10.14 -11.74 22.16
C TRP A 62 10.00 -10.64 23.24
N ALA A 63 11.12 -10.01 23.59
CA ALA A 63 11.22 -9.19 24.80
C ALA A 63 10.73 -7.74 24.63
N ASP A 64 10.59 -7.24 23.39
CA ASP A 64 10.13 -5.87 23.16
C ASP A 64 8.60 -5.79 23.24
N GLU A 65 8.10 -5.20 24.33
CA GLU A 65 6.66 -5.12 24.62
C GLU A 65 5.88 -4.37 23.53
N ILE A 66 6.42 -3.25 23.02
CA ILE A 66 5.73 -2.44 22.01
C ILE A 66 5.75 -3.16 20.65
N GLY A 67 6.87 -3.79 20.32
CA GLY A 67 7.03 -4.56 19.10
C GLY A 67 6.10 -5.77 19.07
N VAL A 68 5.94 -6.52 20.17
CA VAL A 68 4.95 -7.60 20.27
C VAL A 68 3.52 -7.06 20.21
N THR A 69 3.23 -5.99 20.94
CA THR A 69 1.90 -5.38 21.00
C THR A 69 1.43 -4.89 19.63
N LEU A 70 2.32 -4.25 18.87
CA LEU A 70 2.05 -3.67 17.55
C LEU A 70 2.31 -4.63 16.39
N ALA A 71 2.81 -5.84 16.64
CA ALA A 71 3.09 -6.81 15.60
C ALA A 71 1.81 -7.13 14.79
N PRO A 72 1.88 -7.27 13.46
CA PRO A 72 0.69 -7.52 12.66
C PRO A 72 0.23 -8.99 12.77
N LEU A 73 -1.07 -9.21 12.86
CA LEU A 73 -1.65 -10.51 12.52
C LEU A 73 -1.74 -10.62 11.00
N LEU A 74 -1.21 -11.68 10.40
CA LEU A 74 -1.24 -11.85 8.94
C LEU A 74 -2.26 -12.92 8.55
N MET A 75 -3.20 -12.55 7.67
CA MET A 75 -4.20 -13.43 7.07
C MET A 75 -3.85 -13.57 5.59
N GLN A 76 -3.27 -14.69 5.21
CA GLN A 76 -2.86 -14.90 3.83
C GLN A 76 -3.89 -15.75 3.09
N GLU A 77 -4.50 -15.19 2.05
CA GLU A 77 -5.48 -15.88 1.23
C GLU A 77 -4.91 -17.20 0.70
N VAL A 78 -5.70 -18.26 0.78
CA VAL A 78 -5.38 -19.56 0.18
C VAL A 78 -6.30 -19.76 -1.02
N LYS A 79 -5.70 -20.06 -2.18
CA LYS A 79 -6.42 -20.40 -3.41
C LYS A 79 -5.90 -21.73 -3.96
N GLY A 80 -6.80 -22.70 -4.09
CA GLY A 80 -6.45 -24.03 -4.61
C GLY A 80 -5.55 -24.82 -3.67
N SER A 81 -4.90 -25.86 -4.19
CA SER A 81 -4.21 -26.88 -3.38
C SER A 81 -2.71 -26.64 -3.15
N GLU A 82 -2.16 -25.45 -3.43
CA GLU A 82 -0.71 -25.17 -3.28
C GLU A 82 -0.40 -24.14 -2.17
N PRO A 83 -0.47 -24.54 -0.89
CA PRO A 83 -0.23 -23.65 0.25
C PRO A 83 1.27 -23.28 0.47
N THR A 84 2.22 -23.97 -0.16
CA THR A 84 3.66 -23.87 0.18
C THR A 84 4.43 -22.77 -0.53
N ARG A 85 3.98 -22.28 -1.69
CA ARG A 85 4.70 -21.23 -2.45
C ARG A 85 4.52 -19.81 -1.92
N GLN A 86 3.64 -19.63 -0.95
CA GLN A 86 3.20 -18.31 -0.53
C GLN A 86 3.75 -17.89 0.84
N GLN A 87 4.60 -18.71 1.46
CA GLN A 87 5.06 -18.45 2.83
C GLN A 87 6.23 -17.45 2.84
N PHE A 88 6.12 -16.44 3.69
CA PHE A 88 7.24 -15.58 4.03
C PHE A 88 8.19 -16.30 4.99
N GLY A 89 9.42 -15.80 5.12
CA GLY A 89 10.43 -16.47 5.93
C GLY A 89 11.60 -15.60 6.33
N SER A 90 12.51 -16.21 7.07
CA SER A 90 13.78 -15.60 7.46
C SER A 90 14.72 -15.45 6.27
N LEU A 91 15.39 -14.32 6.17
CA LEU A 91 16.49 -14.07 5.24
C LEU A 91 17.72 -14.87 5.66
N THR A 92 18.23 -15.64 4.71
CA THR A 92 19.49 -16.37 4.81
C THR A 92 20.46 -15.89 3.74
N SER A 93 21.75 -16.02 4.01
CA SER A 93 22.81 -15.64 3.08
C SER A 93 23.91 -16.70 3.11
N ASP A 94 24.29 -17.20 1.94
CA ASP A 94 25.48 -18.06 1.76
C ASP A 94 26.75 -17.24 1.44
N GLY A 95 26.66 -15.90 1.57
CA GLY A 95 27.73 -14.96 1.22
C GLY A 95 27.74 -14.52 -0.25
N ARG A 96 26.98 -15.18 -1.14
CA ARG A 96 26.86 -14.83 -2.56
C ARG A 96 25.43 -14.52 -2.99
N LYS A 97 24.45 -15.21 -2.41
CA LYS A 97 23.04 -15.11 -2.74
C LYS A 97 22.21 -15.03 -1.46
N LEU A 98 21.23 -14.13 -1.49
CA LEU A 98 20.18 -14.10 -0.47
C LEU A 98 19.08 -15.09 -0.84
N ALA A 99 18.53 -15.74 0.17
CA ALA A 99 17.35 -16.59 0.06
C ALA A 99 16.41 -16.34 1.24
N VAL A 100 15.15 -16.75 1.08
CA VAL A 100 14.15 -16.77 2.15
C VAL A 100 13.96 -18.22 2.57
N ASP A 101 14.19 -18.52 3.85
CA ASP A 101 13.87 -19.81 4.46
C ASP A 101 12.45 -19.77 5.03
N THR A 102 11.52 -20.36 4.27
CA THR A 102 10.09 -20.36 4.57
C THR A 102 9.71 -21.30 5.72
N ASN A 103 10.62 -22.16 6.19
CA ASN A 103 10.37 -23.01 7.36
C ASN A 103 10.44 -22.21 8.67
N ASN A 104 11.01 -21.01 8.62
CA ASN A 104 11.15 -20.11 9.75
C ASN A 104 10.48 -18.76 9.40
N PRO A 105 9.14 -18.64 9.49
CA PRO A 105 8.44 -17.38 9.28
C PRO A 105 9.00 -16.30 10.19
N THR A 106 9.41 -15.17 9.63
CA THR A 106 10.06 -14.08 10.39
C THR A 106 9.61 -12.72 9.89
N LEU A 107 9.25 -11.84 10.82
CA LEU A 107 9.13 -10.41 10.60
C LEU A 107 10.38 -9.70 11.11
N TYR A 108 10.79 -8.66 10.40
CA TYR A 108 11.88 -7.77 10.75
C TYR A 108 11.31 -6.50 11.33
N PHE A 109 11.63 -6.22 12.59
CA PHE A 109 11.12 -5.08 13.32
C PHE A 109 12.12 -3.94 13.38
N ARG A 110 11.65 -2.71 13.21
CA ARG A 110 12.40 -1.49 13.52
C ARG A 110 11.50 -0.52 14.29
N LYS A 111 12.07 0.10 15.32
CA LYS A 111 11.50 1.28 15.99
C LYS A 111 12.23 2.54 15.55
N ASP A 112 11.49 3.63 15.34
CA ASP A 112 12.04 4.91 14.94
C ASP A 112 11.16 6.07 15.45
N LYS A 113 11.57 7.29 15.14
CA LYS A 113 10.82 8.53 15.36
C LYS A 113 10.72 9.31 14.06
N ILE A 114 9.59 9.99 13.85
CA ILE A 114 9.35 10.83 12.67
C ILE A 114 8.80 12.20 13.09
N TRP A 115 9.24 13.26 12.45
CA TRP A 115 8.82 14.64 12.77
C TRP A 115 7.74 15.12 11.81
N LEU A 116 6.47 14.93 12.14
CA LEU A 116 5.33 15.31 11.30
C LEU A 116 4.65 16.56 11.85
N LYS A 117 4.45 17.56 10.99
CA LYS A 117 3.86 18.87 11.33
C LYS A 117 4.53 19.53 12.53
N GLY A 118 5.85 19.37 12.63
CA GLY A 118 6.65 19.92 13.73
C GLY A 118 6.48 19.19 15.05
N MET A 119 5.89 18.00 15.07
CA MET A 119 5.78 17.14 16.24
C MET A 119 6.48 15.81 16.01
N GLU A 120 7.22 15.36 17.03
CA GLU A 120 7.80 14.03 17.02
C GLU A 120 6.71 12.98 17.28
N ARG A 121 6.70 11.94 16.45
CA ARG A 121 5.83 10.78 16.54
C ARG A 121 6.65 9.51 16.61
N ASP A 122 6.23 8.60 17.47
CA ASP A 122 6.80 7.26 17.50
C ASP A 122 6.34 6.48 16.27
N GLN A 123 7.26 5.72 15.69
CA GLN A 123 7.01 4.92 14.50
C GLN A 123 7.60 3.53 14.68
N VAL A 124 6.88 2.52 14.19
CA VAL A 124 7.39 1.15 14.09
C VAL A 124 7.21 0.63 12.67
N ALA A 125 8.09 -0.27 12.25
CA ALA A 125 7.98 -0.94 10.96
C ALA A 125 8.18 -2.44 11.13
N PHE A 126 7.34 -3.20 10.42
CA PHE A 126 7.48 -4.64 10.27
C PHE A 126 7.66 -4.95 8.80
N LEU A 127 8.76 -5.64 8.45
CA LEU A 127 9.04 -6.09 7.09
C LEU A 127 9.08 -7.61 7.04
N TRP A 128 8.62 -8.20 5.95
CA TRP A 128 8.78 -9.62 5.65
C TRP A 128 9.13 -9.81 4.19
N PHE A 129 9.61 -11.01 3.89
CA PHE A 129 10.14 -11.34 2.58
C PHE A 129 9.55 -12.65 2.09
N HIS A 130 9.11 -12.64 0.83
CA HIS A 130 8.65 -13.81 0.11
C HIS A 130 9.71 -14.26 -0.90
N ASN A 131 9.73 -15.55 -1.20
CA ASN A 131 10.52 -16.09 -2.29
C ASN A 131 9.64 -16.24 -3.53
N GLU A 132 9.95 -15.49 -4.57
CA GLU A 132 9.25 -15.56 -5.84
C GLU A 132 10.16 -16.10 -6.94
N ALA A 133 9.57 -16.54 -8.06
CA ALA A 133 10.33 -17.08 -9.19
C ALA A 133 11.44 -16.12 -9.69
N ASN A 134 11.21 -14.81 -9.53
CA ASN A 134 12.12 -13.76 -9.98
C ASN A 134 13.00 -13.17 -8.88
N GLY A 135 12.99 -13.76 -7.68
CA GLY A 135 13.83 -13.35 -6.54
C GLY A 135 13.02 -13.02 -5.29
N ILE A 136 13.67 -12.27 -4.39
CA ILE A 136 13.06 -11.89 -3.11
C ILE A 136 12.12 -10.71 -3.31
N VAL A 137 10.90 -10.83 -2.80
CA VAL A 137 9.90 -9.76 -2.81
C VAL A 137 9.63 -9.30 -1.37
N PRO A 138 9.92 -8.02 -1.05
CA PRO A 138 9.65 -7.47 0.25
C PRO A 138 8.18 -7.04 0.35
N GLN A 139 7.64 -7.16 1.55
CA GLN A 139 6.37 -6.54 1.94
C GLN A 139 6.52 -6.02 3.38
N GLY A 140 5.66 -5.10 3.77
CA GLY A 140 5.78 -4.50 5.09
C GLY A 140 4.58 -3.64 5.47
N VAL A 141 4.53 -3.31 6.76
CA VAL A 141 3.70 -2.23 7.29
C VAL A 141 4.56 -1.29 8.13
N ARG A 142 4.42 0.02 7.92
CA ARG A 142 4.96 1.06 8.78
C ARG A 142 3.80 1.72 9.51
N ILE A 143 3.91 1.83 10.83
CA ILE A 143 2.85 2.31 11.73
C ILE A 143 3.36 3.56 12.43
N THR A 144 2.70 4.69 12.21
CA THR A 144 2.96 5.93 12.95
C THR A 144 1.90 6.08 14.03
N LEU A 145 2.34 6.32 15.27
CA LEU A 145 1.49 6.48 16.43
C LEU A 145 1.09 7.96 16.61
N ASP A 146 -0.07 8.20 17.21
CA ASP A 146 -0.48 9.53 17.65
C ASP A 146 0.21 9.95 18.97
N ALA A 147 -0.20 11.10 19.52
CA ALA A 147 0.31 11.64 20.77
C ALA A 147 0.06 10.74 21.99
N ASP A 148 -0.98 9.91 21.94
CA ASP A 148 -1.39 9.01 23.01
C ASP A 148 -0.80 7.60 22.83
N GLY A 149 0.01 7.39 21.79
CA GLY A 149 0.65 6.11 21.47
C GLY A 149 -0.26 5.13 20.73
N HIS A 150 -1.42 5.55 20.22
CA HIS A 150 -2.29 4.70 19.43
C HIS A 150 -1.88 4.71 17.96
N PRO A 151 -1.99 3.58 17.24
CA PRO A 151 -1.80 3.54 15.80
C PRO A 151 -2.75 4.49 15.07
N ALA A 152 -2.19 5.45 14.33
CA ALA A 152 -2.96 6.48 13.64
C ALA A 152 -2.82 6.43 12.12
N LEU A 153 -1.65 6.01 11.63
CA LEU A 153 -1.35 5.89 10.20
C LEU A 153 -0.63 4.59 9.93
N TRP A 154 -1.07 3.83 8.92
CA TRP A 154 -0.38 2.65 8.42
C TRP A 154 -0.03 2.84 6.95
N GLU A 155 1.21 2.61 6.60
CA GLU A 155 1.69 2.64 5.22
C GLU A 155 2.10 1.23 4.81
N ILE A 156 1.79 0.83 3.58
CA ILE A 156 2.18 -0.47 3.01
C ILE A 156 3.40 -0.31 2.11
N LEU A 157 4.35 -1.25 2.22
CA LEU A 157 5.67 -1.12 1.59
C LEU A 157 5.56 -1.25 0.07
N HIS A 158 4.72 -2.17 -0.37
CA HIS A 158 4.65 -2.58 -1.76
C HIS A 158 3.23 -2.94 -2.16
N ASP A 159 2.81 -2.45 -3.33
CA ASP A 159 1.61 -2.92 -4.02
C ASP A 159 1.88 -2.96 -5.54
N THR A 160 1.55 -4.08 -6.18
CA THR A 160 1.83 -4.30 -7.61
C THR A 160 1.08 -3.36 -8.55
N SER A 161 0.03 -2.68 -8.10
CA SER A 161 -0.68 -1.67 -8.91
C SER A 161 0.11 -0.37 -9.06
N GLY A 162 1.17 -0.18 -8.28
CA GLY A 162 1.96 1.06 -8.23
C GLY A 162 1.32 2.17 -7.39
N VAL A 163 0.19 1.89 -6.71
CA VAL A 163 -0.42 2.80 -5.74
C VAL A 163 0.28 2.65 -4.39
N GLN A 164 0.64 3.78 -3.78
CA GLN A 164 1.10 3.86 -2.40
C GLN A 164 -0.13 3.78 -1.48
N GLN A 165 -0.35 2.58 -0.96
CA GLN A 165 -1.48 2.29 -0.10
C GLN A 165 -1.22 2.76 1.33
N VAL A 166 -2.17 3.54 1.84
CA VAL A 166 -2.21 4.07 3.20
C VAL A 166 -3.53 3.66 3.85
N PHE A 167 -3.50 3.41 5.15
CA PHE A 167 -4.67 3.31 6.00
C PHE A 167 -4.54 4.35 7.11
N ALA A 168 -5.68 4.85 7.59
CA ALA A 168 -5.70 5.89 8.61
C ALA A 168 -6.71 5.56 9.70
N SER A 169 -6.48 6.07 10.91
CA SER A 169 -7.42 5.92 12.01
C SER A 169 -8.61 6.86 11.82
N GLN A 170 -9.72 6.50 12.46
CA GLN A 170 -10.94 7.29 12.39
C GLN A 170 -10.73 8.69 13.00
N SER A 171 -9.99 8.78 14.10
CA SER A 171 -9.63 10.04 14.73
C SER A 171 -8.77 10.92 13.82
N LEU A 172 -7.81 10.34 13.10
CA LEU A 172 -6.96 11.08 12.16
C LEU A 172 -7.77 11.63 10.97
N GLU A 173 -8.64 10.80 10.37
CA GLU A 173 -9.52 11.24 9.28
C GLU A 173 -10.51 12.33 9.74
N ALA A 174 -11.04 12.20 10.96
CA ALA A 174 -11.94 13.20 11.52
C ALA A 174 -11.24 14.55 11.75
N ALA A 175 -10.01 14.52 12.29
CA ALA A 175 -9.20 15.72 12.47
C ALA A 175 -8.85 16.39 11.12
N ALA A 176 -8.46 15.58 10.12
CA ALA A 176 -8.25 16.07 8.77
C ALA A 176 -9.52 16.69 8.18
N SER A 177 -10.67 16.01 8.29
CA SER A 177 -11.95 16.53 7.80
C SER A 177 -12.34 17.84 8.48
N ALA A 178 -12.08 17.99 9.77
CA ALA A 178 -12.35 19.23 10.51
C ALA A 178 -11.48 20.41 10.03
N GLN A 179 -10.21 20.16 9.72
CA GLN A 179 -9.28 21.21 9.27
C GLN A 179 -9.43 21.53 7.77
N PHE A 180 -9.68 20.52 6.96
CA PHE A 180 -9.55 20.58 5.50
C PHE A 180 -10.88 20.49 4.74
N GLY A 181 -11.96 20.17 5.44
CA GLY A 181 -13.28 19.91 4.85
C GLY A 181 -13.39 18.52 4.23
N ALA A 182 -14.31 18.39 3.27
CA ALA A 182 -14.57 17.14 2.58
C ALA A 182 -13.35 16.65 1.76
N PRO A 183 -13.31 15.35 1.40
CA PRO A 183 -12.33 14.83 0.45
C PRO A 183 -12.27 15.65 -0.85
N LEU A 184 -11.06 15.84 -1.38
CA LEU A 184 -10.85 16.55 -2.65
C LEU A 184 -11.48 15.78 -3.83
N PRO A 185 -11.76 16.44 -4.97
CA PRO A 185 -12.31 15.75 -6.14
C PRO A 185 -11.47 14.54 -6.57
N GLY A 186 -12.12 13.38 -6.70
CA GLY A 186 -11.48 12.12 -7.06
C GLY A 186 -10.71 11.44 -5.92
N ARG A 187 -10.92 11.86 -4.67
CA ARG A 187 -10.44 11.24 -3.43
C ARG A 187 -11.58 10.71 -2.59
N ARG A 188 -11.29 9.75 -1.71
CA ARG A 188 -12.24 9.15 -0.75
C ARG A 188 -12.00 9.60 0.69
N SER A 189 -10.84 10.19 0.99
CA SER A 189 -10.47 10.66 2.33
C SER A 189 -10.00 12.12 2.32
N ALA A 190 -10.24 12.83 3.42
CA ALA A 190 -9.79 14.20 3.63
C ALA A 190 -8.26 14.32 3.78
N LEU A 191 -7.60 13.23 4.21
CA LEU A 191 -6.14 13.10 4.31
C LEU A 191 -5.46 13.01 2.95
N GLU A 192 -6.16 12.68 1.88
CA GLU A 192 -5.53 12.54 0.57
C GLU A 192 -5.22 13.91 -0.05
N GLN A 193 -3.98 14.08 -0.52
CA GLN A 193 -3.61 15.22 -1.37
C GLN A 193 -4.36 15.21 -2.70
N SER A 194 -4.32 16.32 -3.46
CA SER A 194 -4.97 16.36 -4.77
C SER A 194 -4.44 15.26 -5.70
N VAL A 195 -5.22 14.86 -6.70
CA VAL A 195 -4.76 13.88 -7.71
C VAL A 195 -3.58 14.44 -8.51
N ALA A 196 -3.47 15.76 -8.65
CA ALA A 196 -2.35 16.40 -9.33
C ALA A 196 -1.05 16.31 -8.51
N ASP A 197 -1.14 16.47 -7.19
CA ASP A 197 0.04 16.57 -6.32
C ASP A 197 0.56 15.19 -5.88
N ALA A 198 -0.35 14.22 -5.65
CA ALA A 198 0.02 12.88 -5.19
C ALA A 198 -0.76 11.77 -5.94
N PRO A 199 -0.62 11.64 -7.27
CA PRO A 199 -1.48 10.78 -8.09
C PRO A 199 -1.46 9.30 -7.70
N GLN A 200 -0.33 8.81 -7.15
CA GLN A 200 -0.18 7.41 -6.73
C GLN A 200 -0.61 7.10 -5.30
N VAL A 201 -0.99 8.08 -4.47
CA VAL A 201 -1.35 7.81 -3.07
C VAL A 201 -2.82 7.47 -2.97
N ALA A 202 -3.19 6.48 -2.15
CA ALA A 202 -4.58 6.21 -1.80
C ALA A 202 -4.74 5.83 -0.32
N VAL A 203 -5.61 6.55 0.39
CA VAL A 203 -6.09 6.12 1.71
C VAL A 203 -7.16 5.07 1.48
N SER A 204 -6.77 3.79 1.57
CA SER A 204 -7.59 2.65 1.18
C SER A 204 -8.80 2.45 2.06
N ARG A 205 -8.60 2.64 3.38
CA ARG A 205 -9.65 2.50 4.38
C ARG A 205 -9.31 3.30 5.63
N VAL A 206 -10.36 3.83 6.24
CA VAL A 206 -10.34 4.42 7.57
C VAL A 206 -10.73 3.35 8.58
N ILE A 207 -9.90 3.13 9.59
CA ILE A 207 -10.01 2.04 10.57
C ILE A 207 -10.53 2.64 11.86
N SER A 208 -11.50 1.98 12.49
CA SER A 208 -12.04 2.41 13.79
C SER A 208 -10.94 2.45 14.84
N ASP A 209 -10.97 3.49 15.67
CA ASP A 209 -10.07 3.61 16.82
C ASP A 209 -10.41 2.50 17.82
N GLY A 210 -9.54 1.49 17.90
CA GLY A 210 -9.70 0.39 18.84
C GLY A 210 -9.50 0.88 20.28
N PRO A 211 -10.16 0.25 21.28
CA PRO A 211 -10.01 0.65 22.68
C PRO A 211 -8.65 0.26 23.29
N LEU A 212 -7.83 -0.50 22.56
CA LEU A 212 -6.54 -1.02 23.00
C LEU A 212 -5.49 -0.74 21.93
N VAL A 213 -4.29 -0.36 22.37
CA VAL A 213 -3.11 -0.26 21.52
C VAL A 213 -2.74 -1.67 21.09
N MET A 214 -3.00 -2.00 19.82
CA MET A 214 -2.65 -3.29 19.23
C MET A 214 -2.28 -3.13 17.76
N GLY A 215 -1.44 -4.05 17.28
CA GLY A 215 -1.09 -4.15 15.88
C GLY A 215 -2.28 -4.52 14.99
N PRO A 216 -2.19 -4.25 13.69
CA PRO A 216 -3.29 -4.51 12.76
C PRO A 216 -3.49 -6.01 12.49
N ALA A 217 -4.64 -6.37 11.93
CA ALA A 217 -4.78 -7.58 11.14
C ALA A 217 -4.70 -7.23 9.65
N ILE A 218 -3.76 -7.84 8.93
CA ILE A 218 -3.41 -7.54 7.53
C ILE A 218 -3.78 -8.75 6.67
N TYR A 219 -4.46 -8.49 5.55
CA TYR A 219 -4.94 -9.50 4.61
C TYR A 219 -4.09 -9.45 3.34
N LEU A 220 -3.47 -10.57 2.98
CA LEU A 220 -2.55 -10.69 1.85
C LEU A 220 -3.15 -11.56 0.75
N ASN A 221 -3.09 -11.11 -0.51
CA ASN A 221 -3.56 -11.88 -1.66
C ASN A 221 -2.61 -13.05 -1.98
N ALA A 222 -3.18 -14.19 -2.35
CA ALA A 222 -2.46 -15.45 -2.60
C ALA A 222 -1.46 -15.38 -3.78
N GLY A 223 -1.72 -14.51 -4.76
CA GLY A 223 -0.98 -14.51 -6.03
C GLY A 223 0.17 -13.52 -6.15
N ASN A 224 0.14 -12.42 -5.39
CA ASN A 224 1.13 -11.34 -5.51
C ASN A 224 1.55 -10.74 -4.17
N HIS A 225 1.00 -11.25 -3.06
CA HIS A 225 1.27 -10.78 -1.71
C HIS A 225 0.97 -9.29 -1.48
N ASP A 226 0.18 -8.67 -2.35
CA ASP A 226 -0.35 -7.34 -2.10
C ASP A 226 -1.28 -7.37 -0.88
N VAL A 227 -1.24 -6.29 -0.11
CA VAL A 227 -2.18 -6.09 0.99
C VAL A 227 -3.56 -5.76 0.40
N ALA A 228 -4.51 -6.68 0.56
CA ALA A 228 -5.88 -6.47 0.14
C ALA A 228 -6.58 -5.46 1.07
N THR A 229 -6.45 -5.66 2.37
CA THR A 229 -7.02 -4.78 3.39
C THR A 229 -6.27 -4.90 4.71
N LEU A 230 -6.47 -3.90 5.56
CA LEU A 230 -6.04 -3.86 6.95
C LEU A 230 -7.25 -3.51 7.83
N ILE A 231 -7.38 -4.16 8.99
CA ILE A 231 -8.43 -3.88 9.98
C ILE A 231 -7.87 -3.84 11.41
N CYS A 232 -8.61 -3.21 12.33
CA CYS A 232 -8.39 -3.40 13.77
C CYS A 232 -8.68 -4.86 14.14
N ARG A 233 -7.88 -5.45 15.05
CA ARG A 233 -8.14 -6.80 15.60
C ARG A 233 -9.50 -6.94 16.29
N CYS A 234 -10.08 -5.81 16.68
CA CYS A 234 -11.40 -5.69 17.30
C CYS A 234 -12.57 -5.74 16.29
N MET A 235 -12.29 -5.60 14.99
CA MET A 235 -13.31 -5.64 13.94
C MET A 235 -13.62 -7.09 13.54
N PRO A 236 -14.82 -7.35 12.99
CA PRO A 236 -15.13 -8.66 12.43
C PRO A 236 -14.09 -9.09 11.39
N PRO A 237 -13.61 -10.35 11.44
CA PRO A 237 -12.64 -10.85 10.47
C PRO A 237 -13.21 -10.78 9.04
N GLN A 238 -12.34 -10.54 8.07
CA GLN A 238 -12.66 -10.52 6.63
C GLN A 238 -12.30 -11.87 5.98
N VAL A 239 -12.47 -12.97 6.72
CA VAL A 239 -12.21 -14.33 6.26
C VAL A 239 -13.28 -15.27 6.80
N SER A 240 -13.74 -16.19 5.96
CA SER A 240 -14.77 -17.17 6.34
C SER A 240 -14.19 -18.37 7.08
N GLU A 241 -13.04 -18.89 6.63
CA GLU A 241 -12.38 -20.05 7.23
C GLU A 241 -10.86 -19.86 7.38
N LEU A 242 -10.32 -20.28 8.53
CA LEU A 242 -8.88 -20.37 8.76
C LEU A 242 -8.43 -21.82 8.56
N VAL A 243 -7.70 -22.06 7.47
CA VAL A 243 -7.28 -23.43 7.09
C VAL A 243 -5.97 -23.86 7.75
N SER A 244 -5.20 -22.91 8.28
CA SER A 244 -3.99 -23.18 9.06
C SER A 244 -3.69 -22.04 10.02
N SER A 245 -2.92 -22.33 11.06
CA SER A 245 -2.38 -21.35 11.99
C SER A 245 -0.91 -21.64 12.23
N SER A 246 -0.07 -20.60 12.16
CA SER A 246 1.37 -20.71 12.40
C SER A 246 1.86 -19.51 13.22
N LEU A 247 2.98 -19.73 13.92
CA LEU A 247 3.70 -18.65 14.59
C LEU A 247 4.77 -18.10 13.64
N TYR A 248 5.10 -16.83 13.81
CA TYR A 248 6.31 -16.25 13.24
C TYR A 248 7.17 -15.67 14.35
N ASP A 249 8.48 -15.63 14.13
CA ASP A 249 9.42 -14.94 15.01
C ASP A 249 9.61 -13.48 14.58
N ILE A 250 10.08 -12.64 15.51
CA ILE A 250 10.43 -11.24 15.24
C ILE A 250 11.93 -11.07 15.41
N ALA A 251 12.60 -10.63 14.34
CA ALA A 251 14.00 -10.27 14.32
C ALA A 251 14.16 -8.76 14.44
N ASP A 252 14.92 -8.31 15.45
CA ASP A 252 15.18 -6.90 15.68
C ASP A 252 16.23 -6.34 14.70
N MET A 253 15.87 -5.31 13.95
CA MET A 253 16.76 -4.60 13.05
C MET A 253 17.73 -3.64 13.74
N SER A 254 17.63 -3.47 15.06
CA SER A 254 18.69 -2.83 15.85
C SER A 254 19.98 -3.65 15.86
N ASP A 255 19.88 -4.97 15.61
CA ASP A 255 21.04 -5.84 15.40
C ASP A 255 21.72 -5.53 14.05
N PRO A 256 23.02 -5.17 14.03
CA PRO A 256 23.70 -4.79 12.79
C PRO A 256 23.82 -5.90 11.74
N ALA A 257 23.76 -7.19 12.13
CA ALA A 257 23.79 -8.28 11.16
C ALA A 257 22.42 -8.40 10.47
N THR A 258 21.34 -8.38 11.25
CA THR A 258 19.96 -8.33 10.76
C THR A 258 19.74 -7.12 9.84
N GLU A 259 20.14 -5.92 10.27
CA GLU A 259 19.98 -4.71 9.48
C GLU A 259 20.69 -4.80 8.11
N ARG A 260 21.91 -5.32 8.09
CA ARG A 260 22.69 -5.50 6.85
C ARG A 260 22.00 -6.47 5.89
N LEU A 261 21.47 -7.58 6.39
CA LEU A 261 20.73 -8.55 5.59
C LEU A 261 19.47 -7.93 4.99
N VAL A 262 18.67 -7.25 5.80
CA VAL A 262 17.44 -6.55 5.35
C VAL A 262 17.78 -5.49 4.30
N LYS A 263 18.78 -4.65 4.55
CA LYS A 263 19.25 -3.65 3.57
C LYS A 263 19.74 -4.29 2.27
N GLN A 264 20.42 -5.43 2.33
CA GLN A 264 20.84 -6.16 1.13
C GLN A 264 19.66 -6.75 0.36
N ALA A 265 18.66 -7.30 1.07
CA ALA A 265 17.45 -7.84 0.46
C ALA A 265 16.66 -6.74 -0.26
N LEU A 266 16.43 -5.60 0.40
CA LEU A 266 15.73 -4.47 -0.20
C LEU A 266 16.45 -3.88 -1.42
N ARG A 267 17.80 -3.84 -1.42
CA ARG A 267 18.57 -3.42 -2.61
C ARG A 267 18.47 -4.40 -3.78
N THR A 268 18.29 -5.68 -3.47
CA THR A 268 18.20 -6.74 -4.49
C THR A 268 16.79 -6.84 -5.06
N ALA A 269 15.79 -6.54 -4.23
CA ALA A 269 14.40 -6.44 -4.65
C ALA A 269 14.25 -5.28 -5.66
N LYS A 270 13.73 -5.60 -6.85
CA LYS A 270 13.36 -4.58 -7.86
C LYS A 270 12.02 -3.92 -7.51
N SER A 271 11.79 -3.58 -6.25
CA SER A 271 10.53 -2.99 -5.82
C SER A 271 10.53 -1.49 -6.08
N SER A 272 9.63 -1.02 -6.94
CA SER A 272 9.25 0.39 -7.05
C SER A 272 8.29 0.72 -5.91
N GLY A 273 8.82 0.89 -4.70
CA GLY A 273 8.04 1.22 -3.50
C GLY A 273 8.68 2.34 -2.69
N PRO A 274 7.96 2.90 -1.70
CA PRO A 274 8.52 3.84 -0.75
C PRO A 274 9.79 3.27 -0.08
N ASN A 275 10.83 4.11 0.01
CA ASN A 275 12.10 3.70 0.61
C ASN A 275 12.05 3.93 2.11
N TRP A 276 11.27 3.14 2.83
CA TRP A 276 11.02 3.35 4.26
C TRP A 276 12.27 3.43 5.14
N LEU A 277 13.38 2.85 4.70
CA LEU A 277 14.62 2.92 5.45
C LEU A 277 15.29 4.29 5.39
N ASN A 278 14.93 5.12 4.41
CA ASN A 278 15.57 6.41 4.14
C ASN A 278 14.57 7.57 3.97
N GLU A 279 13.27 7.29 3.87
CA GLU A 279 12.21 8.31 3.80
C GLU A 279 12.09 9.06 5.12
N GLY A 280 12.03 10.39 5.03
CA GLY A 280 11.79 11.26 6.15
C GLY A 280 10.32 11.69 6.28
N ALA A 281 10.11 12.69 7.12
CA ALA A 281 8.81 13.31 7.33
C ALA A 281 8.25 14.00 6.09
N GLU A 282 9.13 14.66 5.31
CA GLU A 282 8.75 15.45 4.14
C GLU A 282 7.99 14.61 3.13
N GLU A 283 8.43 13.37 2.85
CA GLU A 283 7.75 12.49 1.93
C GLU A 283 6.33 12.14 2.39
N THR A 284 6.11 11.94 3.69
CA THR A 284 4.79 11.65 4.24
C THR A 284 3.87 12.88 4.16
N GLU A 285 4.38 14.06 4.49
CA GLU A 285 3.63 15.31 4.41
C GLU A 285 3.34 15.79 2.99
N MET A 286 4.19 15.45 2.02
CA MET A 286 3.93 15.71 0.60
C MET A 286 2.84 14.78 0.05
N ARG A 287 2.71 13.57 0.60
CA ARG A 287 1.72 12.56 0.16
C ARG A 287 0.34 12.76 0.78
N LEU A 288 0.29 13.28 2.01
CA LEU A 288 -0.93 13.36 2.82
C LEU A 288 -1.16 14.78 3.37
N ARG A 289 -2.42 15.18 3.41
CA ARG A 289 -2.92 16.36 4.12
C ARG A 289 -3.07 16.02 5.60
N LEU A 290 -1.93 15.94 6.31
CA LEU A 290 -1.94 15.72 7.75
C LEU A 290 -2.39 16.99 8.49
N PRO A 291 -3.32 16.88 9.47
CA PRO A 291 -3.74 18.04 10.26
C PRO A 291 -2.60 18.57 11.13
N ASP A 292 -2.64 19.85 11.47
CA ASP A 292 -1.54 20.56 12.17
C ASP A 292 -1.28 19.99 13.57
N ARG A 293 -2.27 19.30 14.14
CA ARG A 293 -2.19 18.66 15.46
C ARG A 293 -1.97 17.13 15.40
N PHE A 294 -1.62 16.61 14.22
CA PHE A 294 -1.35 15.18 14.06
C PHE A 294 -0.28 14.69 15.01
#